data_AF-A0A9D4K3H5-F1
#
_entry.id   AF-A0A9D4K3H5-F1
#
_cell.length_a   1.000
_cell.length_b   1.000
_cell.length_c   1.000
_cell.angle_alpha   90.00
_cell.angle_beta   90.00
_cell.angle_gamma   90.00
#
_symmetry.space_group_name_H-M   'P 1'
#
loop_
_entity.id
_entity.type
_entity.pdbx_description
1 polymer ?
#
loop_
_entity_poly.entity_id
_entity_poly.type
_entity_poly.pdbx_seq_one_letter_code
_entity_poly.pdbx_strand_id
1 'polypeptide(L)'
;MISHAVVAEMNLDDCENSIFTYVKACASICWEMRIHQPPVCLEFVEVDDQTPLNTATYKHYTKSGPRMDYVVWPALYLYKGGPLLSKGVAQGK
;
A
#
# COMPACT_ATOMS: atom_id res chain seq x y z
N MET A 1 -9.30 13.84 -39.54
CA MET A 1 -9.74 15.25 -39.59
C MET A 1 -11.25 15.20 -39.54
N ILE A 2 -11.98 15.70 -38.55
CA ILE A 2 -11.69 16.63 -37.46
C ILE A 2 -12.48 16.15 -36.22
N SER A 3 -11.87 16.38 -35.06
CA SER A 3 -12.40 16.28 -33.70
C SER A 3 -13.71 17.04 -33.48
N HIS A 4 -14.50 16.64 -32.48
CA HIS A 4 -15.41 17.42 -31.60
C HIS A 4 -16.44 16.43 -31.02
N ALA A 5 -16.76 16.31 -29.74
CA ALA A 5 -16.20 16.82 -28.50
C ALA A 5 -16.88 16.02 -27.35
N VAL A 6 -16.06 15.53 -26.43
CA VAL A 6 -16.23 15.58 -24.96
C VAL A 6 -17.62 15.96 -24.44
N VAL A 7 -18.43 14.95 -24.06
CA VAL A 7 -19.27 14.99 -22.85
C VAL A 7 -19.22 13.57 -22.25
N ALA A 8 -18.34 13.37 -21.27
CA ALA A 8 -18.37 12.16 -20.44
C ALA A 8 -19.46 12.38 -19.38
N GLU A 9 -20.67 11.88 -19.64
CA GLU A 9 -21.65 11.67 -18.60
C GLU A 9 -21.14 10.53 -17.71
N MET A 10 -20.62 10.86 -16.52
CA MET A 10 -20.32 9.85 -15.50
C MET A 10 -21.65 9.32 -14.97
N ASN A 11 -22.07 8.15 -15.45
CA ASN A 11 -23.26 7.46 -14.98
C ASN A 11 -23.05 6.91 -13.56
N LEU A 12 -24.02 7.11 -12.67
CA LEU A 12 -23.96 6.63 -11.28
C LEU A 12 -23.91 5.09 -11.19
N ASP A 13 -24.44 4.37 -12.18
CA ASP A 13 -24.34 2.91 -12.31
C ASP A 13 -22.90 2.41 -12.58
N ASP A 14 -22.07 3.21 -13.24
CA ASP A 14 -20.66 2.88 -13.44
C ASP A 14 -19.86 3.01 -12.13
N CYS A 15 -20.28 3.93 -11.26
CA CYS A 15 -19.67 4.15 -9.96
C CYS A 15 -19.89 2.94 -9.04
N GLU A 16 -21.11 2.41 -8.96
CA GLU A 16 -21.41 1.23 -8.14
C GLU A 16 -20.63 -0.01 -8.60
N ASN A 17 -20.56 -0.25 -9.91
CA ASN A 17 -19.77 -1.33 -10.48
C ASN A 17 -18.26 -1.16 -10.21
N SER A 18 -17.76 0.08 -10.24
CA SER A 18 -16.35 0.37 -9.95
C SER A 18 -16.00 0.09 -8.49
N ILE A 19 -16.89 0.44 -7.55
CA ILE A 19 -16.73 0.18 -6.12
C ILE A 19 -16.72 -1.32 -5.88
N PHE A 20 -17.67 -2.06 -6.44
CA PHE A 20 -17.73 -3.50 -6.25
C PHE A 20 -16.52 -4.23 -6.82
N THR A 21 -16.01 -3.77 -7.97
CA THR A 21 -14.77 -4.28 -8.57
C THR A 21 -13.56 -4.02 -7.65
N TYR A 22 -13.46 -2.81 -7.09
CA TYR A 22 -12.40 -2.47 -6.14
C TYR A 22 -12.46 -3.33 -4.86
N VAL A 23 -13.64 -3.45 -4.26
CA VAL A 23 -13.86 -4.26 -3.05
C VAL A 23 -13.49 -5.72 -3.29
N LYS A 24 -13.91 -6.29 -4.43
CA LYS A 24 -13.50 -7.65 -4.81
C LYS A 24 -11.99 -7.80 -4.92
N ALA A 25 -11.31 -6.85 -5.57
CA ALA A 25 -9.86 -6.90 -5.72
C ALA A 25 -9.16 -6.86 -4.35
N CYS A 26 -9.57 -5.96 -3.45
CA CYS A 26 -9.04 -5.88 -2.09
C CYS A 26 -9.28 -7.17 -1.30
N ALA A 27 -10.51 -7.69 -1.33
CA ALA A 27 -10.87 -8.92 -0.63
C ALA A 27 -10.08 -10.13 -1.13
N SER A 28 -9.93 -10.26 -2.46
CA SER A 28 -9.12 -11.32 -3.06
C SER A 28 -7.67 -11.25 -2.61
N ILE A 29 -7.02 -10.08 -2.66
CA ILE A 29 -5.62 -9.94 -2.23
C ILE A 29 -5.47 -10.29 -0.74
N CYS A 30 -6.36 -9.77 0.12
CA CYS A 30 -6.35 -10.09 1.54
C CYS A 30 -6.55 -11.59 1.81
N TRP A 31 -7.42 -12.25 1.04
CA TRP A 31 -7.66 -13.68 1.13
C TRP A 31 -6.43 -14.49 0.72
N GLU A 32 -5.83 -14.17 -0.43
CA GLU A 32 -4.60 -14.82 -0.91
C GLU A 32 -3.47 -14.72 0.11
N MET A 33 -3.26 -13.53 0.69
CA MET A 33 -2.26 -13.34 1.76
C MET A 33 -2.49 -14.26 2.96
N ARG A 34 -3.75 -14.56 3.28
CA ARG A 34 -4.13 -15.37 4.46
C ARG A 34 -4.01 -16.88 4.22
N ILE A 35 -4.34 -17.36 3.03
CA ILE A 35 -4.36 -18.81 2.72
C ILE A 35 -2.97 -19.37 2.41
N HIS A 36 -2.00 -18.50 2.08
CA HIS A 36 -0.61 -18.90 1.94
C HIS A 36 -0.08 -19.60 3.21
N GLN A 37 0.78 -20.61 3.03
CA GLN A 37 1.50 -21.28 4.12
C GLN A 37 3.01 -21.04 3.99
N PRO A 38 3.64 -20.26 4.89
CA PRO A 38 3.04 -19.50 5.99
C PRO A 38 2.26 -18.25 5.50
N PRO A 39 1.33 -17.69 6.31
CA PRO A 39 0.56 -16.52 5.91
C PRO A 39 1.44 -15.28 5.74
N VAL A 40 1.25 -14.58 4.62
CA VAL A 40 1.93 -13.33 4.31
C VAL A 40 1.44 -12.24 5.26
N CYS A 41 2.32 -11.38 5.76
CA CYS A 41 1.95 -10.33 6.70
C CYS A 41 2.43 -8.94 6.29
N LEU A 42 1.55 -7.95 6.51
CA LEU A 42 1.90 -6.53 6.54
C LEU A 42 2.35 -6.18 7.95
N GLU A 43 3.51 -5.55 8.07
CA GLU A 43 4.02 -5.05 9.34
C GLU A 43 3.70 -3.57 9.49
N PHE A 44 2.87 -3.26 10.49
CA PHE A 44 2.58 -1.91 10.92
C PHE A 44 3.46 -1.60 12.13
N VAL A 45 4.25 -0.54 12.03
CA VAL A 45 5.19 -0.11 13.06
C VAL A 45 4.64 1.14 13.73
N GLU A 46 4.64 1.16 15.06
CA GLU A 46 4.39 2.37 15.83
C GLU A 46 5.62 3.28 15.74
N VAL A 47 5.40 4.53 15.34
CA VAL A 47 6.48 5.50 15.12
C VAL A 47 6.49 6.50 16.25
N ASP A 48 7.66 6.69 16.84
CA ASP A 48 7.95 7.75 17.81
C ASP A 48 9.07 8.69 17.30
N ASP A 49 9.40 9.71 18.09
CA ASP A 49 10.39 10.71 17.71
C ASP A 49 11.83 10.20 17.56
N GLN A 50 12.13 9.01 18.07
CA GLN A 50 13.46 8.41 18.01
C GLN A 50 13.52 7.24 17.03
N THR A 51 12.40 6.87 16.41
CA THR A 51 12.30 5.71 15.52
C THR A 51 13.19 5.91 14.29
N PRO A 52 14.22 5.07 14.09
CA PRO A 52 15.11 5.22 12.95
C PRO A 52 14.41 4.80 11.66
N LEU A 53 14.65 5.54 10.57
CA LEU A 53 14.17 5.13 9.27
C LEU A 53 15.12 4.07 8.69
N ASN A 54 14.80 2.80 8.92
CA ASN A 54 15.57 1.68 8.38
C ASN A 54 15.37 1.55 6.85
N THR A 55 16.36 1.99 6.08
CA THR A 55 16.33 1.95 4.61
C THR A 55 16.42 0.53 4.02
N ALA A 56 16.76 -0.48 4.83
CA ALA A 56 16.65 -1.89 4.43
C ALA A 56 15.18 -2.34 4.36
N THR A 57 14.32 -1.80 5.22
CA THR A 57 12.89 -2.17 5.31
C THR A 57 11.98 -1.19 4.60
N TYR A 58 12.35 0.10 4.55
CA TYR A 58 11.52 1.16 3.99
C TYR A 58 12.22 1.94 2.88
N LYS A 59 11.45 2.34 1.88
CA LYS A 59 11.82 3.39 0.93
C LYS A 59 11.36 4.74 1.49
N HIS A 60 12.12 5.78 1.21
CA HIS A 60 11.70 7.14 1.48
C HIS A 60 10.49 7.51 0.61
N TYR A 61 9.53 8.22 1.19
CA TYR A 61 8.37 8.71 0.47
C TYR A 61 8.69 10.01 -0.30
N THR A 62 8.69 11.16 0.39
CA THR A 62 8.97 12.47 -0.25
C THR A 62 10.17 13.17 0.34
N LYS A 63 10.37 13.08 1.67
CA LYS A 63 11.56 13.63 2.34
C LYS A 63 12.48 12.51 2.78
N SER A 64 13.78 12.78 2.69
CA SER A 64 14.81 11.99 3.33
C SER A 64 15.11 12.52 4.73
N GLY A 65 15.40 11.60 5.64
CA GLY A 65 15.69 11.90 7.02
C GLY A 65 16.11 10.63 7.76
N PRO A 66 17.01 10.70 8.75
CA PRO A 66 17.47 9.52 9.47
C PRO A 66 16.39 8.91 10.37
N ARG A 67 15.32 9.65 10.65
CA ARG A 67 14.22 9.23 11.53
C ARG A 67 12.93 9.13 10.75
N MET A 68 12.09 8.20 11.19
CA MET A 68 10.77 8.01 10.64
C MET A 68 9.81 9.02 11.27
N ASP A 69 9.01 9.67 10.44
CA ASP A 69 7.92 10.55 10.87
C ASP A 69 6.61 9.75 10.93
N TYR A 70 6.28 9.08 9.83
CA TYR A 70 5.13 8.18 9.74
C TYR A 70 5.32 7.15 8.62
N VAL A 71 4.61 6.02 8.75
CA VAL A 71 4.52 4.99 7.72
C VAL A 71 3.43 5.38 6.71
N VAL A 72 3.79 5.42 5.43
CA VAL A 72 2.85 5.63 4.32
C VAL A 72 2.28 4.30 3.85
N TRP A 73 3.14 3.29 3.76
CA TRP A 73 2.76 1.94 3.40
C TRP A 73 3.58 0.92 4.21
N PRO A 74 2.94 -0.09 4.84
CA PRO A 74 3.63 -1.09 5.63
C PRO A 74 4.59 -1.94 4.79
N ALA A 75 5.61 -2.50 5.44
CA ALA A 75 6.48 -3.50 4.82
C ALA A 75 5.75 -4.84 4.71
N LEU A 76 6.00 -5.57 3.62
CA LEU A 76 5.41 -6.89 3.37
C LEU A 76 6.45 -7.97 3.61
N TYR A 77 6.10 -8.96 4.44
CA TYR A 77 6.97 -10.09 4.76
C TYR A 77 6.30 -11.41 4.37
N LEU A 78 7.12 -12.40 4.05
CA LEU A 78 6.65 -13.74 3.68
C LEU A 78 5.86 -14.39 4.82
N TYR A 79 6.24 -14.08 6.07
CA TYR A 79 5.50 -14.37 7.29
C TYR A 79 6.04 -13.48 8.43
N LYS A 80 5.37 -13.49 9.59
CA LYS A 80 5.76 -12.66 10.74
C LYS A 80 7.19 -12.98 11.20
N GLY A 81 8.08 -11.98 11.14
CA GLY A 81 9.50 -12.13 11.45
C GLY A 81 10.33 -12.86 10.39
N GLY A 82 9.73 -13.16 9.23
CA GLY A 82 10.37 -13.84 8.11
C GLY A 82 11.10 -12.89 7.15
N PRO A 83 11.49 -13.38 5.96
CA PRO A 83 12.12 -12.55 4.94
C PRO A 83 11.20 -11.45 4.41
N LEU A 84 11.78 -10.29 4.11
CA LEU A 84 11.08 -9.17 3.47
C LEU A 84 10.74 -9.53 2.02
N LEU A 85 9.46 -9.46 1.67
CA LEU A 85 8.99 -9.61 0.28
C LEU A 85 9.02 -8.28 -0.46
N SER A 86 8.61 -7.21 0.20
CA SER A 86 8.61 -5.87 -0.38
C SER A 86 8.83 -4.82 0.69
N LYS A 87 9.69 -3.83 0.37
CA LYS A 87 9.92 -2.69 1.25
C LYS A 87 8.63 -1.88 1.41
N GLY A 88 8.40 -1.42 2.64
CA GLY A 88 7.38 -0.41 2.91
C GLY A 88 7.79 0.96 2.37
N VAL A 89 6.92 1.94 2.56
CA VAL A 89 7.17 3.34 2.23
C VAL A 89 6.94 4.17 3.48
N ALA A 90 7.89 5.03 3.83
CA ALA A 90 7.80 5.87 5.02
C ALA A 90 8.40 7.26 4.77
N GLN A 91 7.87 8.23 5.50
CA GLN A 91 8.34 9.61 5.45
C GLN A 91 9.52 9.81 6.41
N GLY A 92 10.62 10.37 5.90
CA GLY A 92 11.74 10.79 6.75
C GLY A 92 11.53 12.19 7.33
N LYS A 93 12.10 12.42 8.51
CA LYS A 93 12.25 13.75 9.15
C LYS A 93 13.70 14.04 9.51
#